data_AF-A0A8C5SUP1-F1
#
_entry.id   AF-A0A8C5SUP1-F1
#
_cell.length_a   1.000
_cell.length_b   1.000
_cell.length_c   1.000
_cell.angle_alpha   90.00
_cell.angle_beta   90.00
_cell.angle_gamma   90.00
#
_symmetry.space_group_name_H-M   'P 1'
#
loop_
_entity.id
_entity.type
_entity.pdbx_description
1 polymer ?
#
loop_
_entity_poly.entity_id
_entity_poly.type
_entity_poly.pdbx_seq_one_letter_code
_entity_poly.pdbx_strand_id
1 'polypeptide(L)'
;MVDHCYHESKGQFPAAEMGESIIYIRHIELLGFEKRFFPSQHYVYMFLVKWQDLSEKVVYRKFTEIYEFHKVLKEMFPIESGEINTESRIIPHLPAPKWFDSQRATENRQNTLSEYFSALINLPRKISRCVHILDFFKVRPEDLNPSTANHPKKPETFLMPYDSKKIATDITGPIILQTYRVIADYEKNSSTEMAMKVGDIVDVVEKSESGWWFCQQKNKRGWVPAAYLEPMDSPDEAEEQEPNYAGELHVVRKGYTAAQEDEISLKEGETIEVIHKLLDGWWVVRKDEITGYFPSMYLQKVGEENMTENNQLRNKAAPPRRSSISNIKSIHKQSRKQISQETYRRNSVKYMQSRKKLKNKFLGKTNIIEEKNENDQPKPAIPPRPSRDLLLIRCSENTKKKIQ
;
A
#
# COMPACT_ATOMS: atom_id res chain seq x y z
N MET A 1 -16.31 76.20 17.69
CA MET A 1 -16.75 75.53 16.44
C MET A 1 -15.64 74.55 16.10
N VAL A 2 -15.75 73.23 16.18
CA VAL A 2 -16.82 72.29 16.50
C VAL A 2 -16.08 71.04 17.01
N ASP A 3 -16.56 70.44 18.10
CA ASP A 3 -16.11 69.15 18.63
C ASP A 3 -16.38 68.01 17.63
N HIS A 4 -15.40 67.14 17.37
CA HIS A 4 -15.65 65.85 16.74
C HIS A 4 -15.38 64.71 17.72
N CYS A 5 -16.48 64.21 18.29
CA CYS A 5 -16.57 62.97 19.02
C CYS A 5 -16.24 61.78 18.11
N TYR A 6 -15.33 60.92 18.56
CA TYR A 6 -15.21 59.54 18.08
C TYR A 6 -16.37 58.73 18.64
N HIS A 7 -17.28 58.30 17.76
CA HIS A 7 -18.35 57.38 18.10
C HIS A 7 -17.96 55.94 17.73
N GLU A 8 -18.03 55.09 18.74
CA GLU A 8 -17.74 53.68 18.74
C GLU A 8 -18.87 52.91 18.02
N SER A 9 -18.67 52.59 16.73
CA SER A 9 -19.61 51.74 16.00
C SER A 9 -19.29 50.26 16.26
N LYS A 10 -19.99 49.68 17.24
CA LYS A 10 -20.16 48.23 17.39
C LYS A 10 -20.74 47.64 16.10
N GLY A 11 -19.91 46.99 15.30
CA GLY A 11 -20.33 46.13 14.21
C GLY A 11 -20.97 44.87 14.77
N GLN A 12 -22.30 44.84 14.72
CA GLN A 12 -23.15 43.74 15.12
C GLN A 12 -22.95 42.56 14.16
N PHE A 13 -22.40 41.44 14.65
CA PHE A 13 -22.38 40.18 13.89
C PHE A 13 -23.83 39.78 13.58
N PRO A 14 -24.18 39.47 12.32
CA PRO A 14 -25.53 39.05 12.01
C PRO A 14 -25.81 37.71 12.70
N ALA A 15 -26.97 37.65 13.34
CA ALA A 15 -27.49 36.47 14.01
C ALA A 15 -27.58 35.30 13.02
N ALA A 16 -27.22 34.12 13.51
CA ALA A 16 -27.27 32.86 12.78
C ALA A 16 -28.69 32.59 12.25
N GLU A 17 -28.83 32.60 10.93
CA GLU A 17 -29.96 31.97 10.26
C GLU A 17 -29.78 30.44 10.28
N MET A 18 -30.87 29.76 10.61
CA MET A 18 -30.93 28.31 10.74
C MET A 18 -30.64 27.60 9.42
N GLY A 19 -29.67 26.67 9.46
CA GLY A 19 -29.82 25.38 8.79
C GLY A 19 -29.09 25.15 7.46
N GLU A 20 -28.16 25.99 7.02
CA GLU A 20 -27.23 25.55 5.96
C GLU A 20 -26.20 24.60 6.57
N SER A 21 -26.23 23.33 6.15
CA SER A 21 -25.17 22.38 6.48
C SER A 21 -23.86 22.92 5.91
N ILE A 22 -22.98 23.44 6.78
CA ILE A 22 -21.69 24.01 6.38
C ILE A 22 -20.96 22.95 5.55
N ILE A 23 -20.71 23.26 4.28
CA ILE A 23 -20.04 22.35 3.37
C ILE A 23 -18.55 22.29 3.75
N TYR A 24 -18.01 21.10 4.02
CA TYR A 24 -16.60 20.92 4.37
C TYR A 24 -16.05 19.60 3.84
N ILE A 25 -14.72 19.54 3.71
CA ILE A 25 -14.03 18.34 3.23
C ILE A 25 -13.83 17.37 4.39
N ARG A 26 -14.26 16.12 4.20
CA ARG A 26 -14.08 15.02 5.16
C ARG A 26 -12.78 14.27 4.93
N HIS A 27 -12.40 14.09 3.67
CA HIS A 27 -11.23 13.31 3.31
C HIS A 27 -10.62 13.82 2.00
N ILE A 28 -9.30 13.73 1.91
CA ILE A 28 -8.54 14.01 0.69
C ILE A 28 -7.55 12.86 0.51
N GLU A 29 -7.60 12.26 -0.67
CA GLU A 29 -6.69 11.20 -1.07
C GLU A 29 -5.95 11.62 -2.34
N LEU A 30 -4.62 11.48 -2.33
CA LEU A 30 -3.82 11.66 -3.54
C LEU A 30 -3.79 10.35 -4.32
N LEU A 31 -4.41 10.32 -5.49
CA LEU A 31 -4.48 9.13 -6.34
C LEU A 31 -3.23 8.92 -7.18
N GLY A 32 -2.57 10.02 -7.57
CA GLY A 32 -1.55 9.98 -8.62
C GLY A 32 -1.20 11.35 -9.17
N PHE A 33 -0.55 11.37 -10.32
CA PHE A 33 -0.39 12.55 -11.15
C PHE A 33 -0.57 12.22 -12.63
N GLU A 34 -0.98 13.22 -13.42
CA GLU A 34 -0.98 13.14 -14.87
C GLU A 34 0.12 14.02 -15.43
N LYS A 35 0.81 13.52 -16.45
CA LYS A 35 1.63 14.30 -17.35
C LYS A 35 0.78 14.70 -18.55
N ARG A 36 0.55 16.00 -18.69
CA ARG A 36 -0.23 16.61 -19.77
C ARG A 36 0.70 17.30 -20.76
N PHE A 37 0.30 17.32 -22.03
CA PHE A 37 1.13 17.86 -23.12
C PHE A 37 0.64 19.21 -23.67
N PHE A 38 -0.58 19.62 -23.33
CA PHE A 38 -1.20 20.86 -23.79
C PHE A 38 -1.64 21.73 -22.59
N PRO A 39 -1.40 23.06 -22.58
CA PRO A 39 -0.80 23.88 -23.65
C PRO A 39 0.72 23.69 -23.81
N SER A 40 1.39 23.14 -22.80
CA SER A 40 2.78 22.70 -22.83
C SER A 40 2.91 21.48 -21.92
N GLN A 41 4.08 20.81 -21.94
CA GLN A 41 4.30 19.69 -21.03
C GLN A 41 4.27 20.16 -19.57
N HIS A 42 3.37 19.60 -18.76
CA HIS A 42 3.26 19.90 -17.34
C HIS A 42 2.66 18.73 -16.57
N TYR A 43 2.74 18.80 -15.24
CA TYR A 43 2.22 17.76 -14.35
C TYR A 43 1.10 18.33 -13.47
N VAL A 44 0.06 17.53 -13.26
CA VAL A 44 -1.03 17.81 -12.32
C VAL A 44 -1.22 16.63 -11.38
N TYR A 45 -1.41 16.90 -10.10
CA TYR A 45 -1.74 15.89 -9.10
C TYR A 45 -3.25 15.65 -9.09
N MET A 46 -3.63 14.40 -8.89
CA MET A 46 -5.01 13.94 -8.90
C MET A 46 -5.46 13.73 -7.46
N PHE A 47 -6.38 14.56 -6.97
CA PHE A 47 -6.93 14.44 -5.63
C PHE A 47 -8.37 13.96 -5.68
N LEU A 48 -8.67 12.88 -4.97
CA LEU A 48 -10.03 12.49 -4.63
C LEU A 48 -10.45 13.27 -3.38
N VAL A 49 -11.49 14.10 -3.52
CA VAL A 49 -12.02 14.93 -2.44
C VAL A 49 -13.40 14.40 -2.05
N LYS A 50 -13.55 14.01 -0.78
CA LYS A 50 -14.82 13.56 -0.20
C LYS A 50 -15.38 14.68 0.67
N TRP A 51 -16.58 15.15 0.34
CA TRP A 51 -17.27 16.25 1.00
C TRP A 51 -18.23 15.75 2.09
N GLN A 52 -18.71 16.65 2.95
CA GLN A 52 -19.63 16.29 4.03
C GLN A 52 -21.00 15.82 3.51
N ASP A 53 -21.41 16.28 2.33
CA ASP A 53 -22.64 15.89 1.64
C ASP A 53 -22.53 14.52 0.96
N LEU A 54 -21.44 13.79 1.22
CA LEU A 54 -21.11 12.50 0.63
C LEU A 54 -20.76 12.58 -0.86
N SER A 55 -20.66 13.77 -1.43
CA SER A 55 -20.16 13.91 -2.80
C SER A 55 -18.67 13.63 -2.85
N GLU A 56 -18.26 12.92 -3.90
CA GLU A 56 -16.86 12.61 -4.17
C GLU A 56 -16.49 13.10 -5.55
N LYS A 57 -15.38 13.84 -5.64
CA LYS A 57 -14.93 14.47 -6.88
C LYS A 57 -13.42 14.34 -7.01
N VAL A 58 -12.96 14.02 -8.21
CA VAL A 58 -11.54 14.09 -8.56
C VAL A 58 -11.24 15.51 -9.04
N VAL A 59 -10.20 16.12 -8.49
CA VAL A 59 -9.73 17.45 -8.90
C VAL A 59 -8.23 17.41 -9.20
N TYR A 60 -7.80 18.29 -10.10
CA TYR A 60 -6.44 18.32 -10.62
C TYR A 60 -5.76 19.62 -10.25
N ARG A 61 -4.58 19.55 -9.62
CA ARG A 61 -3.83 20.75 -9.20
C ARG A 61 -2.36 20.63 -9.54
N LYS A 62 -1.75 21.71 -10.02
CA LYS A 62 -0.30 21.81 -10.24
C LYS A 62 0.41 22.03 -8.92
N PHE A 63 1.68 21.62 -8.84
CA PHE A 63 2.49 21.88 -7.64
C PHE A 63 2.59 23.38 -7.32
N THR A 64 2.71 24.22 -8.34
CA THR A 64 2.78 25.67 -8.18
C THR A 64 1.53 26.24 -7.54
N GLU A 65 0.35 25.74 -7.89
CA GLU A 65 -0.91 26.14 -7.27
C GLU A 65 -0.99 25.69 -5.81
N ILE A 66 -0.52 24.47 -5.52
CA ILE A 66 -0.47 23.93 -4.14
C ILE A 66 0.48 24.77 -3.28
N TYR A 67 1.62 25.19 -3.83
CA TYR A 67 2.58 26.01 -3.09
C TYR A 67 2.05 27.43 -2.82
N GLU A 68 1.39 28.05 -3.80
CA GLU A 68 0.78 29.37 -3.60
C GLU A 68 -0.40 29.30 -2.62
N PHE A 69 -1.19 28.23 -2.70
CA PHE A 69 -2.19 27.90 -1.67
C PHE A 69 -1.55 27.83 -0.28
N HIS A 70 -0.43 27.12 -0.12
CA HIS A 70 0.27 27.01 1.15
C HIS A 70 0.75 28.36 1.67
N LYS A 71 1.29 29.24 0.81
CA LYS A 71 1.74 30.58 1.20
C LYS A 71 0.59 31.41 1.77
N VAL A 72 -0.53 31.50 1.05
CA VAL A 72 -1.72 32.23 1.52
C VAL A 72 -2.26 31.62 2.81
N LEU A 73 -2.23 30.29 2.95
CA LEU A 73 -2.65 29.64 4.19
C LEU A 73 -1.77 30.05 5.39
N LYS A 74 -0.46 30.19 5.21
CA LYS A 74 0.45 30.66 6.28
C LYS A 74 0.15 32.10 6.67
N GLU A 75 -0.13 32.96 5.69
CA GLU A 75 -0.51 34.37 5.91
C GLU A 75 -1.83 34.50 6.66
N MET A 76 -2.80 33.62 6.40
CA MET A 76 -4.09 33.58 7.11
C MET A 76 -3.97 33.12 8.57
N PHE A 77 -2.97 32.28 8.87
CA PHE A 77 -2.79 31.64 10.18
C PHE A 77 -1.32 31.74 10.65
N PRO A 78 -0.81 32.96 10.91
CA PRO A 78 0.61 33.20 11.17
C PRO A 78 1.10 32.58 12.50
N ILE A 79 0.21 32.38 13.47
CA ILE A 79 0.54 31.69 14.73
C ILE A 79 0.68 30.19 14.47
N GLU A 80 -0.32 29.59 13.83
CA GLU A 80 -0.40 28.15 13.59
C GLU A 80 0.55 27.67 12.50
N SER A 81 1.02 28.57 11.64
CA SER A 81 2.08 28.32 10.66
C SER A 81 3.49 28.41 11.25
N GLY A 82 3.60 28.88 12.50
CA GLY A 82 4.88 29.06 13.19
C GLY A 82 5.65 30.30 12.76
N GLU A 83 5.02 31.27 12.10
CA GLU A 83 5.68 32.55 11.73
C GLU A 83 5.88 33.47 12.94
N ILE A 84 4.95 33.43 13.91
CA ILE A 84 5.05 34.23 15.14
C ILE A 84 5.78 33.46 16.25
N ASN A 85 5.43 32.18 16.45
CA ASN A 85 6.09 31.30 17.41
C ASN A 85 6.20 29.89 16.82
N THR A 86 7.43 29.38 16.69
CA THR A 86 7.72 28.03 16.19
C THR A 86 7.01 26.92 16.98
N GLU A 87 6.84 27.10 18.30
CA GLU A 87 6.20 26.11 19.17
C GLU A 87 4.69 25.97 18.93
N SER A 88 4.06 27.01 18.38
CA SER A 88 2.63 27.03 18.06
C SER A 88 2.32 26.41 16.70
N ARG A 89 3.33 25.90 15.99
CA ARG A 89 3.17 25.38 14.64
C ARG A 89 2.37 24.09 14.62
N ILE A 90 1.25 24.12 13.93
CA ILE A 90 0.43 22.95 13.60
C ILE A 90 0.21 22.78 12.10
N ILE A 91 0.38 23.84 11.29
CA ILE A 91 0.29 23.74 9.84
C ILE A 91 1.52 23.01 9.30
N PRO A 92 1.35 21.89 8.56
CA PRO A 92 2.47 21.10 8.07
C PRO A 92 3.40 21.92 7.16
N HIS A 93 4.66 21.53 7.10
CA HIS A 93 5.61 22.16 6.18
C HIS A 93 5.38 21.66 4.75
N LEU A 94 5.48 22.57 3.78
CA LEU A 94 5.54 22.22 2.36
C LEU A 94 6.87 22.70 1.75
N PRO A 95 7.67 21.82 1.13
CA PRO A 95 8.92 22.22 0.50
C PRO A 95 8.71 23.21 -0.66
N ALA A 96 9.64 24.14 -0.83
CA ALA A 96 9.62 25.09 -1.94
C ALA A 96 9.74 24.39 -3.31
N PRO A 97 9.10 24.93 -4.37
CA PRO A 97 9.21 24.40 -5.71
C PRO A 97 10.65 24.49 -6.21
N LYS A 98 11.10 23.42 -6.86
CA LYS A 98 12.35 23.44 -7.63
C LYS A 98 12.07 24.05 -9.00
N TRP A 99 13.04 24.76 -9.57
CA TRP A 99 12.93 25.41 -10.88
C TRP A 99 12.66 24.45 -12.06
N PHE A 100 12.83 23.14 -11.87
CA PHE A 100 12.58 22.13 -12.90
C PHE A 100 11.67 21.02 -12.37
N ASP A 101 10.51 20.86 -13.02
CA ASP A 101 9.59 19.75 -12.77
C ASP A 101 9.84 18.64 -13.79
N SER A 102 10.58 17.63 -13.35
CA SER A 102 10.69 16.35 -14.04
C SER A 102 9.64 15.37 -13.52
N GLN A 103 9.30 14.35 -14.30
CA GLN A 103 8.41 13.28 -13.87
C GLN A 103 8.86 12.68 -12.52
N ARG A 104 10.17 12.40 -12.36
CA ARG A 104 10.74 11.89 -11.11
C ARG A 104 10.57 12.87 -9.94
N ALA A 105 10.68 14.18 -10.18
CA ALA A 105 10.45 15.18 -9.14
C ALA A 105 8.98 15.23 -8.72
N THR A 106 8.05 15.08 -9.68
CA THR A 106 6.61 14.99 -9.42
C THR A 106 6.27 13.74 -8.63
N GLU A 107 6.80 12.59 -9.04
CA GLU A 107 6.62 11.30 -8.37
C GLU A 107 7.14 11.34 -6.92
N ASN A 108 8.37 11.83 -6.71
CA ASN A 108 8.95 11.95 -5.37
C ASN A 108 8.16 12.87 -4.41
N ARG A 109 7.34 13.79 -4.92
CA ARG A 109 6.51 14.69 -4.10
C ARG A 109 5.19 14.06 -3.67
N GLN A 110 4.76 12.94 -4.27
CA GLN A 110 3.45 12.36 -4.00
C GLN A 110 3.27 12.02 -2.52
N ASN A 111 4.24 11.36 -1.89
CA ASN A 111 4.18 11.04 -0.46
C ASN A 111 4.07 12.30 0.40
N THR A 112 4.91 13.31 0.13
CA THR A 112 4.87 14.59 0.86
C THR A 112 3.52 15.29 0.72
N LEU A 113 2.92 15.30 -0.48
CA LEU A 113 1.61 15.92 -0.70
C LEU A 113 0.47 15.14 -0.04
N SER A 114 0.51 13.81 -0.09
CA SER A 114 -0.45 12.93 0.57
C SER A 114 -0.45 13.17 2.08
N GLU A 115 0.73 13.17 2.70
CA GLU A 115 0.91 13.47 4.13
C GLU A 115 0.49 14.92 4.47
N TYR A 116 0.88 15.89 3.65
CA TYR A 116 0.55 17.31 3.85
C TYR A 116 -0.96 17.55 3.91
N PHE A 117 -1.71 17.06 2.91
CA PHE A 117 -3.15 17.29 2.86
C PHE A 117 -3.91 16.44 3.88
N SER A 118 -3.45 15.22 4.17
CA SER A 118 -3.98 14.39 5.26
C SER A 118 -3.83 15.08 6.61
N ALA A 119 -2.66 15.65 6.91
CA ALA A 119 -2.45 16.42 8.14
C ALA A 119 -3.33 17.68 8.16
N LEU A 120 -3.45 18.38 7.03
CA LEU A 120 -4.15 19.65 6.94
C LEU A 120 -5.66 19.54 7.22
N ILE A 121 -6.33 18.51 6.69
CA ILE A 121 -7.77 18.31 6.93
C ILE A 121 -8.08 17.86 8.37
N ASN A 122 -7.09 17.32 9.07
CA ASN A 122 -7.19 16.91 10.48
C ASN A 122 -6.87 18.05 11.47
N LEU A 123 -6.54 19.25 10.99
CA LEU A 123 -6.34 20.43 11.83
C LEU A 123 -7.65 20.96 12.44
N PRO A 124 -7.58 21.84 13.46
CA PRO A 124 -8.75 22.47 14.04
C PRO A 124 -9.65 23.11 12.99
N ARG A 125 -10.97 23.07 13.23
CA ARG A 125 -12.02 23.48 12.26
C ARG A 125 -11.81 24.87 11.67
N LYS A 126 -11.25 25.81 12.45
CA LYS A 126 -10.93 27.17 11.98
C LYS A 126 -9.95 27.19 10.80
N ILE A 127 -9.09 26.17 10.68
CA ILE A 127 -8.16 25.98 9.56
C ILE A 127 -8.75 25.00 8.55
N SER A 128 -9.08 23.77 8.97
CA SER A 128 -9.50 22.69 8.06
C SER A 128 -10.79 22.98 7.29
N ARG A 129 -11.62 23.91 7.77
CA ARG A 129 -12.87 24.34 7.11
C ARG A 129 -12.84 25.79 6.66
N CYS A 130 -11.66 26.42 6.59
CA CYS A 130 -11.58 27.78 6.11
C CYS A 130 -11.83 27.84 4.60
N VAL A 131 -12.37 28.97 4.14
CA VAL A 131 -12.79 29.19 2.75
C VAL A 131 -11.65 28.90 1.76
N HIS A 132 -10.40 29.24 2.12
CA HIS A 132 -9.24 29.01 1.28
C HIS A 132 -8.98 27.52 0.97
N ILE A 133 -9.20 26.63 1.94
CA ILE A 133 -9.11 25.18 1.71
C ILE A 133 -10.26 24.69 0.83
N LEU A 134 -11.48 25.13 1.14
CA LEU A 134 -12.68 24.69 0.43
C LEU A 134 -12.64 25.12 -1.04
N ASP A 135 -12.28 26.37 -1.31
CA ASP A 135 -12.16 26.91 -2.66
C ASP A 135 -11.03 26.26 -3.46
N PHE A 136 -9.92 25.93 -2.80
CA PHE A 136 -8.81 25.25 -3.47
C PHE A 136 -9.23 23.88 -4.04
N PHE A 137 -10.08 23.14 -3.33
CA PHE A 137 -10.56 21.81 -3.72
C PHE A 137 -11.91 21.79 -4.43
N LYS A 138 -12.54 22.95 -4.63
CA LYS A 138 -13.77 23.05 -5.42
C LYS A 138 -13.55 22.57 -6.85
N VAL A 139 -14.51 21.80 -7.38
CA VAL A 139 -14.45 21.30 -8.76
C VAL A 139 -14.44 22.47 -9.72
N ARG A 140 -13.44 22.51 -10.60
CA ARG A 140 -13.31 23.52 -11.65
C ARG A 140 -13.74 22.95 -13.00
N PRO A 141 -14.15 23.77 -13.98
CA PRO A 141 -14.53 23.29 -15.31
C PRO A 141 -13.45 22.41 -15.98
N GLU A 142 -12.17 22.74 -15.77
CA GLU A 142 -11.02 21.98 -16.26
C GLU A 142 -10.84 20.59 -15.61
N ASP A 143 -11.48 20.34 -14.45
CA ASP A 143 -11.48 19.04 -13.79
C ASP A 143 -12.48 18.07 -14.45
N LEU A 144 -13.55 18.58 -15.04
CA LEU A 144 -14.60 17.78 -15.70
C LEU A 144 -14.27 17.52 -17.18
N ASN A 145 -13.79 18.54 -17.89
CA ASN A 145 -13.45 18.47 -19.31
C ASN A 145 -12.02 18.97 -19.51
N PRO A 146 -10.98 18.13 -19.29
CA PRO A 146 -9.63 18.53 -19.58
C PRO A 146 -9.50 18.81 -21.08
N SER A 147 -8.90 19.96 -21.43
CA SER A 147 -8.73 20.48 -22.81
C SER A 147 -7.87 19.61 -23.74
N THR A 148 -7.57 18.38 -23.33
CA THR A 148 -6.76 17.38 -24.02
C THR A 148 -7.55 16.51 -25.01
N ALA A 149 -8.88 16.62 -25.06
CA ALA A 149 -9.73 15.77 -25.89
C ALA A 149 -9.43 15.84 -27.41
N ASN A 150 -8.84 16.95 -27.89
CA ASN A 150 -8.59 17.20 -29.32
C ASN A 150 -7.10 17.07 -29.73
N HIS A 151 -6.20 16.65 -28.83
CA HIS A 151 -4.77 16.59 -29.11
C HIS A 151 -4.28 15.14 -29.35
N PRO A 152 -3.30 14.93 -30.27
CA PRO A 152 -2.84 13.59 -30.64
C PRO A 152 -2.12 12.85 -29.51
N LYS A 153 -1.57 13.56 -28.51
CA LYS A 153 -0.92 12.96 -27.33
C LYS A 153 -1.87 13.00 -26.14
N LYS A 154 -2.35 11.81 -25.74
CA LYS A 154 -3.18 11.64 -24.54
C LYS A 154 -2.35 11.88 -23.26
N PRO A 155 -2.95 12.35 -22.16
CA PRO A 155 -2.29 12.41 -20.86
C PRO A 155 -1.74 11.05 -20.42
N GLU A 156 -0.53 11.04 -19.86
CA GLU A 156 0.04 9.85 -19.22
C GLU A 156 -0.29 9.90 -17.72
N THR A 157 -0.94 8.87 -17.20
CA THR A 157 -1.36 8.82 -15.79
C THR A 157 -0.42 7.93 -14.98
N PHE A 158 0.05 8.43 -13.84
CA PHE A 158 0.95 7.74 -12.92
C PHE A 158 0.28 7.66 -11.55
N LEU A 159 -0.15 6.46 -11.16
CA LEU A 159 -0.88 6.25 -9.91
C LEU A 159 0.09 6.04 -8.74
N MET A 160 -0.35 6.39 -7.53
CA MET A 160 0.40 6.04 -6.32
C MET A 160 0.41 4.51 -6.12
N PRO A 161 1.51 3.93 -5.63
CA PRO A 161 1.55 2.53 -5.20
C PRO A 161 0.46 2.27 -4.17
N TYR A 162 -0.35 1.24 -4.40
CA TYR A 162 -1.54 0.95 -3.63
C TYR A 162 -1.19 0.24 -2.32
N ASP A 163 -1.60 0.80 -1.17
CA ASP A 163 -1.53 0.12 0.11
C ASP A 163 -2.81 -0.70 0.32
N SER A 164 -2.76 -2.00 0.02
CA SER A 164 -3.89 -2.95 0.14
C SER A 164 -4.50 -3.01 1.55
N LYS A 165 -3.81 -2.46 2.56
CA LYS A 165 -4.28 -2.37 3.95
C LYS A 165 -5.33 -1.27 4.20
N LYS A 166 -5.52 -0.31 3.29
CA LYS A 166 -6.51 0.78 3.44
C LYS A 166 -7.93 0.44 2.96
N ILE A 167 -8.13 -0.68 2.26
CA ILE A 167 -9.44 -1.11 1.71
C ILE A 167 -10.50 -1.30 2.81
N ALA A 168 -10.10 -1.71 4.01
CA ALA A 168 -11.06 -2.10 5.04
C ALA A 168 -11.91 -0.95 5.60
N THR A 169 -11.54 0.32 5.36
CA THR A 169 -12.18 1.47 6.04
C THR A 169 -12.92 2.46 5.14
N ASP A 170 -12.83 2.37 3.80
CA ASP A 170 -13.40 3.39 2.92
C ASP A 170 -13.98 2.81 1.61
N ILE A 171 -15.26 2.41 1.66
CA ILE A 171 -16.01 1.77 0.55
C ILE A 171 -16.60 2.81 -0.43
N THR A 172 -16.47 4.11 -0.16
CA THR A 172 -17.20 5.16 -0.91
C THR A 172 -16.47 5.77 -2.11
N GLY A 173 -15.17 5.45 -2.30
CA GLY A 173 -14.34 5.92 -3.43
C GLY A 173 -14.90 5.53 -4.82
N PRO A 174 -14.69 6.31 -5.90
CA PRO A 174 -14.84 5.79 -7.24
C PRO A 174 -13.86 4.62 -7.39
N ILE A 175 -14.39 3.41 -7.48
CA ILE A 175 -13.58 2.23 -7.74
C ILE A 175 -13.06 2.36 -9.17
N ILE A 176 -11.84 2.88 -9.32
CA ILE A 176 -11.11 2.86 -10.58
C ILE A 176 -10.62 1.43 -10.75
N LEU A 177 -11.41 0.65 -11.46
CA LEU A 177 -11.08 -0.71 -11.82
C LEU A 177 -9.85 -0.70 -12.73
N GLN A 178 -8.93 -1.62 -12.48
CA GLN A 178 -7.81 -1.79 -13.39
C GLN A 178 -8.28 -2.44 -14.68
N THR A 179 -7.90 -1.85 -15.80
CA THR A 179 -8.28 -2.32 -17.12
C THR A 179 -7.23 -3.29 -17.67
N TYR A 180 -7.69 -4.47 -18.06
CA TYR A 180 -6.86 -5.53 -18.64
C TYR A 180 -7.34 -5.86 -20.06
N ARG A 181 -6.43 -6.39 -20.86
CA ARG A 181 -6.73 -6.91 -22.19
C ARG A 181 -6.71 -8.43 -22.19
N VAL A 182 -7.66 -9.01 -22.91
CA VAL A 182 -7.76 -10.44 -23.14
C VAL A 182 -6.77 -10.86 -24.24
N ILE A 183 -5.91 -11.82 -23.95
CA ILE A 183 -4.83 -12.25 -24.85
C ILE A 183 -5.16 -13.50 -25.67
N ALA A 184 -6.23 -14.21 -25.31
CA ALA A 184 -6.70 -15.41 -26.00
C ALA A 184 -8.21 -15.61 -25.75
N ASP A 185 -8.88 -16.33 -26.64
CA ASP A 185 -10.29 -16.66 -26.49
C ASP A 185 -10.50 -17.60 -25.30
N TYR A 186 -11.49 -17.26 -24.45
CA TYR A 186 -11.89 -18.07 -23.31
C TYR A 186 -13.38 -18.38 -23.39
N GLU A 187 -13.72 -19.66 -23.45
CA GLU A 187 -15.09 -20.15 -23.39
C GLU A 187 -15.44 -20.52 -21.95
N LYS A 188 -16.60 -20.02 -21.48
CA LYS A 188 -17.06 -20.28 -20.11
C LYS A 188 -17.47 -21.74 -19.92
N ASN A 189 -17.15 -22.33 -18.76
CA ASN A 189 -17.58 -23.67 -18.39
C ASN A 189 -18.78 -23.66 -17.41
N SER A 190 -19.10 -22.50 -16.83
CA SER A 190 -20.18 -22.35 -15.84
C SER A 190 -20.96 -21.05 -16.01
N SER A 191 -22.14 -20.96 -15.40
CA SER A 191 -22.97 -19.74 -15.41
C SER A 191 -22.33 -18.56 -14.67
N THR A 192 -21.39 -18.84 -13.76
CA THR A 192 -20.65 -17.83 -12.99
C THR A 192 -19.47 -17.22 -13.76
N GLU A 193 -19.10 -17.83 -14.88
CA GLU A 193 -17.98 -17.43 -15.72
C GLU A 193 -18.40 -16.54 -16.87
N MET A 194 -17.45 -15.72 -17.30
CA MET A 194 -17.63 -14.81 -18.42
C MET A 194 -16.77 -15.27 -19.60
N ALA A 195 -17.39 -15.54 -20.74
CA ALA A 195 -16.67 -15.81 -21.97
C ALA A 195 -16.01 -14.52 -22.49
N MET A 196 -14.81 -14.65 -23.06
CA MET A 196 -13.99 -13.54 -23.53
C MET A 196 -13.40 -13.83 -24.91
N LYS A 197 -13.23 -12.79 -25.73
CA LYS A 197 -12.55 -12.88 -27.02
C LYS A 197 -11.25 -12.12 -27.01
N VAL A 198 -10.26 -12.62 -27.74
CA VAL A 198 -8.95 -11.99 -27.82
C VAL A 198 -9.06 -10.53 -28.28
N GLY A 199 -8.40 -9.63 -27.56
CA GLY A 199 -8.48 -8.19 -27.78
C GLY A 199 -9.60 -7.49 -27.01
N ASP A 200 -10.51 -8.22 -26.36
CA ASP A 200 -11.48 -7.63 -25.44
C ASP A 200 -10.77 -6.88 -24.31
N ILE A 201 -11.40 -5.78 -23.89
CA ILE A 201 -10.98 -4.99 -22.74
C ILE A 201 -11.97 -5.24 -21.60
N VAL A 202 -11.42 -5.61 -20.44
CA VAL A 202 -12.20 -5.93 -19.23
C VAL A 202 -11.67 -5.13 -18.04
N ASP A 203 -12.59 -4.76 -17.15
CA ASP A 203 -12.26 -4.10 -15.91
C ASP A 203 -12.25 -5.15 -14.77
N VAL A 204 -11.14 -5.23 -14.04
CA VAL A 204 -10.97 -6.18 -12.93
C VAL A 204 -11.56 -5.58 -11.66
N VAL A 205 -12.60 -6.24 -11.13
CA VAL A 205 -13.34 -5.86 -9.93
C VAL A 205 -12.77 -6.53 -8.68
N GLU A 206 -12.40 -7.79 -8.77
CA GLU A 206 -11.82 -8.54 -7.67
C GLU A 206 -10.70 -9.45 -8.21
N LYS A 207 -9.48 -9.25 -7.70
CA LYS A 207 -8.38 -10.19 -7.87
C LYS A 207 -8.40 -11.23 -6.76
N SER A 208 -8.05 -12.45 -7.11
CA SER A 208 -7.97 -13.56 -6.15
C SER A 208 -6.72 -14.37 -6.40
N GLU A 209 -6.06 -14.80 -5.33
CA GLU A 209 -4.93 -15.74 -5.36
C GLU A 209 -5.34 -17.14 -5.86
N SER A 210 -6.66 -17.38 -6.04
CA SER A 210 -7.19 -18.58 -6.71
C SER A 210 -6.91 -18.60 -8.22
N GLY A 211 -6.53 -17.45 -8.80
CA GLY A 211 -6.36 -17.27 -10.25
C GLY A 211 -7.65 -17.05 -11.03
N TRP A 212 -8.79 -17.08 -10.35
CA TRP A 212 -10.06 -16.61 -10.91
C TRP A 212 -10.28 -15.17 -10.49
N TRP A 213 -10.37 -14.26 -11.45
CA TRP A 213 -10.65 -12.85 -11.18
C TRP A 213 -12.06 -12.51 -11.59
N PHE A 214 -12.75 -11.68 -10.80
CA PHE A 214 -14.08 -11.20 -11.14
C PHE A 214 -13.94 -9.97 -12.01
N CYS A 215 -14.38 -10.06 -13.26
CA CYS A 215 -14.24 -9.00 -14.24
C CYS A 215 -15.61 -8.54 -14.73
N GLN A 216 -15.66 -7.28 -15.18
CA GLN A 216 -16.82 -6.73 -15.87
C GLN A 216 -16.46 -6.17 -17.23
N GLN A 217 -17.40 -6.27 -18.15
CA GLN A 217 -17.44 -5.59 -19.44
C GLN A 217 -18.84 -4.94 -19.57
N LYS A 218 -19.01 -3.94 -20.45
CA LYS A 218 -20.21 -3.08 -20.54
C LYS A 218 -21.56 -3.74 -20.17
N ASN A 219 -21.84 -4.96 -20.66
CA ASN A 219 -23.12 -5.66 -20.44
C ASN A 219 -22.97 -7.06 -19.79
N LYS A 220 -21.79 -7.46 -19.33
CA LYS A 220 -21.56 -8.79 -18.76
C LYS A 220 -20.51 -8.76 -17.64
N ARG A 221 -20.66 -9.63 -16.66
CA ARG A 221 -19.72 -9.81 -15.56
C ARG A 221 -19.59 -11.28 -15.22
N GLY A 222 -18.46 -11.67 -14.67
CA GLY A 222 -18.23 -13.04 -14.24
C GLY A 222 -16.77 -13.31 -13.96
N TRP A 223 -16.53 -14.51 -13.46
CA TRP A 223 -15.19 -15.01 -13.19
C TRP A 223 -14.48 -15.36 -14.49
N VAL A 224 -13.21 -14.98 -14.57
CA VAL A 224 -12.33 -15.28 -15.71
C VAL A 224 -10.96 -15.71 -15.20
N PRO A 225 -10.22 -16.56 -15.92
CA PRO A 225 -8.87 -16.93 -15.52
C PRO A 225 -7.91 -15.77 -15.72
N ALA A 226 -7.17 -15.40 -14.67
CA ALA A 226 -6.16 -14.34 -14.72
C ALA A 226 -5.08 -14.61 -15.79
N ALA A 227 -4.78 -15.88 -16.06
CA ALA A 227 -3.82 -16.28 -17.08
C ALA A 227 -4.15 -15.78 -18.51
N TYR A 228 -5.42 -15.47 -18.79
CA TYR A 228 -5.91 -14.96 -20.09
C TYR A 228 -5.91 -13.44 -20.20
N LEU A 229 -5.53 -12.75 -19.13
CA LEU A 229 -5.53 -11.29 -19.04
C LEU A 229 -4.11 -10.75 -19.01
N GLU A 230 -3.88 -9.59 -19.59
CA GLU A 230 -2.64 -8.82 -19.41
C GLU A 230 -2.96 -7.37 -19.05
N PRO A 231 -2.17 -6.73 -18.17
CA PRO A 231 -2.36 -5.31 -17.86
C PRO A 231 -2.14 -4.44 -19.10
N MET A 232 -2.82 -3.30 -19.18
CA MET A 232 -2.73 -2.40 -20.34
C MET A 232 -1.45 -1.55 -20.37
N ASP A 233 -0.87 -1.28 -19.21
CA ASP A 233 0.27 -0.40 -18.97
C ASP A 233 1.62 -1.13 -19.03
N SER A 234 1.68 -2.36 -18.52
CA SER A 234 2.90 -3.17 -18.44
C SER A 234 2.59 -4.67 -18.61
N PRO A 235 3.52 -5.49 -19.15
CA PRO A 235 3.37 -6.94 -19.14
C PRO A 235 3.51 -7.56 -17.75
N ASP A 236 4.12 -6.83 -16.80
CA ASP A 236 4.35 -7.27 -15.41
C ASP A 236 3.15 -6.95 -14.51
N GLU A 237 2.80 -7.88 -13.61
CA GLU A 237 1.72 -7.69 -12.64
C GLU A 237 2.22 -6.94 -11.41
N ALA A 238 1.74 -5.71 -11.21
CA ALA A 238 2.25 -4.82 -10.16
C ALA A 238 1.88 -5.26 -8.74
N GLU A 239 0.81 -6.04 -8.58
CA GLU A 239 0.33 -6.54 -7.28
C GLU A 239 0.86 -7.95 -6.93
N GLU A 240 1.71 -8.53 -7.78
CA GLU A 240 2.29 -9.84 -7.51
C GLU A 240 3.27 -9.77 -6.33
N GLN A 241 3.08 -10.66 -5.35
CA GLN A 241 3.91 -10.70 -4.14
C GLN A 241 5.32 -11.23 -4.46
N GLU A 242 6.33 -10.85 -3.67
CA GLU A 242 7.67 -11.43 -3.81
C GLU A 242 7.74 -12.86 -3.22
N PRO A 243 8.63 -13.74 -3.73
CA PRO A 243 8.78 -15.09 -3.19
C PRO A 243 9.23 -15.11 -1.72
N ASN A 244 8.50 -15.87 -0.90
CA ASN A 244 8.86 -16.17 0.49
C ASN A 244 9.52 -17.55 0.60
N TYR A 245 10.85 -17.61 0.44
CA TYR A 245 11.60 -18.87 0.54
C TYR A 245 11.58 -19.51 1.93
N ALA A 246 11.11 -18.81 2.97
CA ALA A 246 10.86 -19.41 4.28
C ALA A 246 9.81 -20.53 4.19
N GLY A 247 8.79 -20.33 3.35
CA GLY A 247 7.69 -21.26 3.16
C GLY A 247 6.59 -21.09 4.19
N GLU A 248 5.34 -21.22 3.74
CA GLU A 248 4.16 -21.32 4.60
C GLU A 248 3.57 -22.73 4.53
N LEU A 249 3.35 -23.36 5.67
CA LEU A 249 2.83 -24.72 5.73
C LEU A 249 1.36 -24.78 5.28
N HIS A 250 1.11 -25.61 4.28
CA HIS A 250 -0.23 -25.92 3.78
C HIS A 250 -0.43 -27.44 3.64
N VAL A 251 -1.68 -27.89 3.69
CA VAL A 251 -2.11 -29.27 3.44
C VAL A 251 -2.83 -29.31 2.11
N VAL A 252 -2.57 -30.34 1.32
CA VAL A 252 -3.28 -30.62 0.08
C VAL A 252 -4.67 -31.17 0.41
N ARG A 253 -5.71 -30.41 0.06
CA ARG A 253 -7.12 -30.81 0.22
C ARG A 253 -7.65 -31.64 -0.92
N LYS A 254 -7.07 -31.49 -2.11
CA LYS A 254 -7.45 -32.23 -3.29
C LYS A 254 -6.18 -32.60 -4.06
N GLY A 255 -6.01 -33.89 -4.32
CA GLY A 255 -4.88 -34.37 -5.10
C GLY A 255 -4.86 -33.79 -6.51
N TYR A 256 -3.66 -33.58 -7.04
CA TYR A 256 -3.43 -33.12 -8.41
C TYR A 256 -2.25 -33.86 -9.02
N THR A 257 -2.39 -34.24 -10.29
CA THR A 257 -1.34 -34.87 -11.09
C THR A 257 -0.79 -33.84 -12.05
N ALA A 258 0.53 -33.65 -12.02
CA ALA A 258 1.24 -32.73 -12.90
C ALA A 258 0.95 -33.04 -14.37
N ALA A 259 0.48 -32.03 -15.10
CA ALA A 259 0.24 -32.06 -16.54
C ALA A 259 1.44 -31.50 -17.33
N GLN A 260 2.26 -30.67 -16.69
CA GLN A 260 3.47 -30.06 -17.25
C GLN A 260 4.69 -30.36 -16.38
N GLU A 261 5.90 -30.27 -16.97
CA GLU A 261 7.16 -30.63 -16.29
C GLU A 261 7.51 -29.71 -15.11
N ASP A 262 6.98 -28.49 -15.11
CA ASP A 262 7.19 -27.49 -14.06
C ASP A 262 6.12 -27.55 -12.94
N GLU A 263 5.21 -28.52 -13.00
CA GLU A 263 4.18 -28.80 -12.00
C GLU A 263 4.59 -29.95 -11.08
N ILE A 264 3.99 -30.01 -9.89
CA ILE A 264 4.24 -31.08 -8.93
C ILE A 264 2.98 -31.92 -8.70
N SER A 265 3.15 -33.24 -8.68
CA SER A 265 2.07 -34.16 -8.33
C SER A 265 2.02 -34.35 -6.82
N LEU A 266 0.88 -34.07 -6.20
CA LEU A 266 0.67 -34.22 -4.76
C LEU A 266 -0.65 -34.94 -4.48
N LYS A 267 -0.66 -35.72 -3.40
CA LYS A 267 -1.85 -36.44 -2.94
C LYS A 267 -2.56 -35.65 -1.86
N GLU A 268 -3.86 -35.89 -1.73
CA GLU A 268 -4.66 -35.34 -0.63
C GLU A 268 -4.07 -35.77 0.73
N GLY A 269 -4.02 -34.83 1.68
CA GLY A 269 -3.44 -34.99 3.01
C GLY A 269 -1.94 -34.70 3.11
N GLU A 270 -1.24 -34.46 1.99
CA GLU A 270 0.19 -34.14 2.03
C GLU A 270 0.43 -32.71 2.53
N THR A 271 1.43 -32.55 3.40
CA THR A 271 1.87 -31.23 3.88
C THR A 271 3.01 -30.71 3.02
N ILE A 272 2.90 -29.46 2.57
CA ILE A 272 3.90 -28.78 1.73
C ILE A 272 4.18 -27.37 2.25
N GLU A 273 5.22 -26.74 1.70
CA GLU A 273 5.58 -25.35 1.98
C GLU A 273 5.30 -24.48 0.75
N VAL A 274 4.34 -23.55 0.85
CA VAL A 274 4.08 -22.55 -0.20
C VAL A 274 5.16 -21.48 -0.12
N ILE A 275 5.92 -21.27 -1.22
CA ILE A 275 7.01 -20.29 -1.27
C ILE A 275 6.71 -19.08 -2.16
N HIS A 276 5.67 -19.12 -2.98
CA HIS A 276 5.24 -17.96 -3.77
C HIS A 276 3.76 -18.05 -4.15
N LYS A 277 2.95 -17.08 -3.70
CA LYS A 277 1.52 -16.97 -3.96
C LYS A 277 1.22 -16.13 -5.20
N LEU A 278 1.40 -16.74 -6.38
CA LEU A 278 1.12 -16.09 -7.65
C LEU A 278 -0.38 -15.82 -7.84
N LEU A 279 -0.73 -14.70 -8.45
CA LEU A 279 -2.13 -14.28 -8.67
C LEU A 279 -2.82 -15.02 -9.83
N ASP A 280 -2.10 -15.87 -10.56
CA ASP A 280 -2.64 -16.73 -11.61
C ASP A 280 -3.25 -18.03 -11.09
N GLY A 281 -3.20 -18.27 -9.77
CA GLY A 281 -3.75 -19.46 -9.12
C GLY A 281 -2.80 -20.64 -9.05
N TRP A 282 -1.59 -20.52 -9.60
CA TRP A 282 -0.59 -21.58 -9.63
C TRP A 282 0.56 -21.21 -8.73
N TRP A 283 0.44 -21.54 -7.45
CA TRP A 283 1.46 -21.22 -6.47
C TRP A 283 2.70 -22.08 -6.65
N VAL A 284 3.86 -21.51 -6.33
CA VAL A 284 5.09 -22.29 -6.25
C VAL A 284 5.15 -22.92 -4.86
N VAL A 285 5.20 -24.24 -4.84
CA VAL A 285 5.29 -25.03 -3.61
C VAL A 285 6.60 -25.79 -3.56
N ARG A 286 7.01 -26.10 -2.33
CA ARG A 286 8.15 -26.94 -2.00
C ARG A 286 7.68 -28.16 -1.24
N LYS A 287 8.08 -29.33 -1.73
CA LYS A 287 8.02 -30.58 -0.99
C LYS A 287 9.43 -31.16 -0.97
N ASP A 288 9.99 -31.26 0.23
CA ASP A 288 11.40 -31.61 0.45
C ASP A 288 12.36 -30.66 -0.30
N GLU A 289 13.07 -31.16 -1.31
CA GLU A 289 14.02 -30.38 -2.13
C GLU A 289 13.47 -30.00 -3.52
N ILE A 290 12.25 -30.44 -3.84
CA ILE A 290 11.62 -30.23 -5.15
C ILE A 290 10.68 -29.04 -5.06
N THR A 291 10.77 -28.15 -6.06
CA THR A 291 9.82 -27.05 -6.25
C THR A 291 9.03 -27.26 -7.54
N GLY A 292 7.77 -26.85 -7.54
CA GLY A 292 6.90 -26.92 -8.70
C GLY A 292 5.66 -26.07 -8.52
N TYR A 293 4.91 -25.87 -9.60
CA TYR A 293 3.61 -25.22 -9.56
C TYR A 293 2.54 -26.18 -9.04
N PHE A 294 1.64 -25.67 -8.20
CA PHE A 294 0.49 -26.40 -7.70
C PHE A 294 -0.74 -25.47 -7.58
N PRO A 295 -1.97 -25.93 -7.91
CA PRO A 295 -3.17 -25.10 -7.80
C PRO A 295 -3.42 -24.64 -6.36
N SER A 296 -3.51 -23.33 -6.16
CA SER A 296 -3.73 -22.73 -4.84
C SER A 296 -5.06 -23.18 -4.21
N MET A 297 -6.10 -23.31 -5.03
CA MET A 297 -7.43 -23.76 -4.62
C MET A 297 -7.47 -25.17 -4.02
N TYR A 298 -6.41 -25.96 -4.22
CA TYR A 298 -6.31 -27.32 -3.68
C TYR A 298 -5.48 -27.37 -2.39
N LEU A 299 -5.09 -26.22 -1.86
CA LEU A 299 -4.28 -26.08 -0.65
C LEU A 299 -5.10 -25.44 0.47
N GLN A 300 -4.75 -25.77 1.71
CA GLN A 300 -5.25 -25.10 2.89
C GLN A 300 -4.10 -24.81 3.84
N LYS A 301 -4.04 -23.59 4.37
CA LYS A 301 -3.05 -23.23 5.37
C LYS A 301 -3.23 -24.04 6.67
N VAL A 302 -2.12 -24.55 7.20
CA VAL A 302 -2.13 -25.31 8.46
C VAL A 302 -2.51 -24.37 9.61
N GLY A 303 -3.51 -24.77 10.40
CA GLY A 303 -3.95 -24.02 11.59
C GLY A 303 -5.03 -22.96 11.35
N GLU A 304 -5.49 -22.77 10.10
CA GLU A 304 -6.65 -21.94 9.78
C GLU A 304 -7.88 -22.82 9.49
N GLU A 305 -8.95 -22.63 10.27
CA GLU A 305 -10.28 -23.14 9.91
C GLU A 305 -10.85 -22.33 8.74
N ASN A 306 -11.78 -22.93 7.99
CA ASN A 306 -12.40 -22.52 6.72
C ASN A 306 -13.11 -21.15 6.67
N MET A 307 -12.52 -20.10 7.22
CA MET A 307 -13.03 -18.75 7.19
C MET A 307 -12.53 -18.08 5.90
N THR A 308 -13.44 -17.56 5.09
CA THR A 308 -13.20 -16.62 3.96
C THR A 308 -12.79 -17.12 2.58
N GLU A 309 -13.08 -18.37 2.18
CA GLU A 309 -13.18 -18.65 0.73
C GLU A 309 -14.60 -18.34 0.23
N ASN A 310 -14.71 -17.47 -0.79
CA ASN A 310 -15.96 -17.12 -1.43
C ASN A 310 -16.66 -18.41 -1.90
N ASN A 311 -17.87 -18.72 -1.39
CA ASN A 311 -18.59 -19.97 -1.68
C ASN A 311 -18.74 -20.24 -3.20
N GLN A 312 -18.68 -19.20 -4.02
CA GLN A 312 -18.73 -19.28 -5.48
C GLN A 312 -17.47 -19.87 -6.13
N LEU A 313 -16.32 -19.85 -5.45
CA LEU A 313 -15.05 -20.39 -5.94
C LEU A 313 -14.78 -21.84 -5.48
N ARG A 314 -15.41 -22.29 -4.39
CA ARG A 314 -15.18 -23.62 -3.79
C ARG A 314 -15.39 -24.81 -4.72
N ASN A 315 -16.30 -24.68 -5.70
CA ASN A 315 -16.64 -25.75 -6.63
C ASN A 315 -16.01 -25.58 -8.02
N LYS A 316 -15.18 -24.55 -8.23
CA LYS A 316 -14.49 -24.34 -9.51
C LYS A 316 -13.31 -25.29 -9.65
N ALA A 317 -12.95 -25.58 -10.89
CA ALA A 317 -11.69 -26.23 -11.19
C ALA A 317 -10.52 -25.23 -11.05
N ALA A 318 -9.30 -25.77 -10.94
CA ALA A 318 -8.08 -24.96 -11.07
C ALA A 318 -8.12 -24.15 -12.38
N PRO A 319 -7.73 -22.87 -12.36
CA PRO A 319 -7.73 -22.05 -13.57
C PRO A 319 -6.70 -22.59 -14.58
N PRO A 320 -6.96 -22.46 -15.89
CA PRO A 320 -5.97 -22.83 -16.91
C PRO A 320 -4.69 -21.99 -16.79
N ARG A 321 -3.53 -22.63 -16.95
CA ARG A 321 -2.23 -21.94 -16.95
C ARG A 321 -1.99 -21.18 -18.23
N ARG A 322 -1.23 -20.10 -18.17
CA ARG A 322 -0.83 -19.34 -19.36
C ARG A 322 -0.03 -20.21 -20.35
N SER A 323 0.80 -21.12 -19.85
CA SER A 323 1.56 -22.08 -20.66
C SER A 323 0.68 -23.05 -21.47
N SER A 324 -0.59 -23.25 -21.08
CA SER A 324 -1.54 -24.08 -21.83
C SER A 324 -2.21 -23.35 -23.00
N ILE A 325 -1.97 -22.04 -23.15
CA ILE A 325 -2.59 -21.20 -24.18
C ILE A 325 -1.69 -21.19 -25.42
N SER A 326 -2.18 -21.75 -26.54
CA SER A 326 -1.39 -21.90 -27.77
C SER A 326 -1.20 -20.61 -28.58
N ASN A 327 -2.18 -19.69 -28.57
CA ASN A 327 -2.21 -18.51 -29.44
C ASN A 327 -2.34 -17.19 -28.67
N ILE A 328 -1.35 -16.89 -27.83
CA ILE A 328 -1.30 -15.65 -27.04
C ILE A 328 -1.05 -14.45 -27.96
N LYS A 329 -1.94 -13.44 -27.92
CA LYS A 329 -1.79 -12.16 -28.63
C LYS A 329 -1.59 -11.02 -27.64
N SER A 330 -0.33 -10.82 -27.23
CA SER A 330 0.04 -9.71 -26.34
C SER A 330 0.15 -8.37 -27.08
N ILE A 331 -0.17 -7.27 -26.40
CA ILE A 331 0.13 -5.90 -26.85
C ILE A 331 1.55 -5.44 -26.55
N HIS A 332 2.21 -6.14 -25.63
CA HIS A 332 3.52 -5.76 -25.14
C HIS A 332 4.61 -6.39 -26.01
N LYS A 333 5.63 -5.60 -26.36
CA LYS A 333 6.81 -6.12 -27.06
C LYS A 333 7.75 -6.91 -26.15
N GLN A 334 7.70 -6.61 -24.85
CA GLN A 334 8.50 -7.28 -23.83
C GLN A 334 7.67 -8.38 -23.17
N SER A 335 8.30 -9.52 -22.92
CA SER A 335 7.68 -10.60 -22.16
C SER A 335 7.59 -10.26 -20.67
N ARG A 336 6.54 -10.75 -20.02
CA ARG A 336 6.39 -10.72 -18.56
C ARG A 336 7.61 -11.36 -17.89
N LYS A 337 8.10 -10.75 -16.82
CA LYS A 337 9.14 -11.36 -15.99
C LYS A 337 8.56 -12.55 -15.25
N GLN A 338 9.18 -13.71 -15.42
CA GLN A 338 8.81 -14.93 -14.71
C GLN A 338 10.08 -15.62 -14.20
N ILE A 339 10.06 -16.03 -12.94
CA ILE A 339 11.16 -16.77 -12.33
C ILE A 339 11.04 -18.24 -12.77
N SER A 340 12.11 -18.81 -13.29
CA SER A 340 12.13 -20.22 -13.70
C SER A 340 12.13 -21.17 -12.49
N GLN A 341 11.57 -22.38 -12.65
CA GLN A 341 11.60 -23.41 -11.61
C GLN A 341 13.02 -23.73 -11.12
N GLU A 342 14.00 -23.75 -12.01
CA GLU A 342 15.41 -23.94 -11.65
C GLU A 342 15.93 -22.81 -10.74
N THR A 343 15.47 -21.58 -10.93
CA THR A 343 15.82 -20.44 -10.07
C THR A 343 15.14 -20.55 -8.71
N TYR A 344 13.86 -20.91 -8.66
CA TYR A 344 13.14 -21.20 -7.41
C TYR A 344 13.83 -22.30 -6.61
N ARG A 345 14.17 -23.41 -7.26
CA ARG A 345 14.87 -24.55 -6.66
C ARG A 345 16.20 -24.13 -6.06
N ARG A 346 17.04 -23.40 -6.83
CA ARG A 346 18.34 -22.89 -6.34
C ARG A 346 18.19 -21.99 -5.12
N ASN A 347 17.26 -21.03 -5.15
CA ASN A 347 17.06 -20.09 -4.05
C ASN A 347 16.47 -20.77 -2.81
N SER A 348 15.53 -21.70 -3.01
CA SER A 348 14.95 -22.53 -1.98
C SER A 348 15.99 -23.38 -1.25
N VAL A 349 16.85 -24.09 -2.00
CA VAL A 349 17.93 -24.91 -1.43
C VAL A 349 18.92 -24.04 -0.66
N LYS A 350 19.33 -22.88 -1.21
CA LYS A 350 20.21 -21.93 -0.52
C LYS A 350 19.61 -21.47 0.81
N TYR A 351 18.32 -21.13 0.82
CA TYR A 351 17.62 -20.73 2.03
C TYR A 351 17.61 -21.86 3.07
N MET A 352 17.26 -23.09 2.65
CA MET A 352 17.24 -24.26 3.53
C MET A 352 18.61 -24.58 4.13
N GLN A 353 19.69 -24.48 3.34
CA GLN A 353 21.06 -24.65 3.82
C GLN A 353 21.46 -23.57 4.84
N SER A 354 21.09 -22.30 4.57
CA SER A 354 21.32 -21.20 5.51
C SER A 354 20.59 -21.43 6.84
N ARG A 355 19.32 -21.82 6.78
CA ARG A 355 18.49 -22.14 7.96
C ARG A 355 19.05 -23.33 8.75
N LYS A 356 19.51 -24.39 8.08
CA LYS A 356 20.19 -25.55 8.71
C LYS A 356 21.49 -25.13 9.41
N LYS A 357 22.33 -24.30 8.77
CA LYS A 357 23.55 -23.75 9.39
C LYS A 357 23.25 -22.91 10.62
N LEU A 358 22.20 -22.08 10.57
CA LEU A 358 21.76 -21.28 11.71
C LEU A 358 21.29 -22.17 12.87
N LYS A 359 20.49 -23.20 12.57
CA LYS A 359 20.01 -24.18 13.56
C LYS A 359 21.17 -24.98 14.16
N ASN A 360 22.13 -25.42 13.36
CA ASN A 360 23.32 -26.13 13.84
C ASN A 360 24.25 -25.22 14.66
N LYS A 361 24.35 -23.93 14.35
CA LYS A 361 25.07 -22.96 15.18
C LYS A 361 24.38 -22.75 16.53
N PHE A 362 23.05 -22.81 16.56
CA PHE A 362 22.27 -22.74 17.80
C PHE A 362 22.40 -24.03 18.63
N LEU A 363 22.28 -25.20 17.99
CA LEU A 363 22.44 -26.51 18.63
C LEU A 363 23.89 -26.80 19.06
N GLY A 364 24.87 -26.32 18.29
CA GLY A 364 26.28 -26.36 18.64
C GLY A 364 26.63 -25.44 19.82
N LYS A 365 25.78 -24.46 20.13
CA LYS A 365 25.88 -23.63 21.34
C LYS A 365 25.24 -24.30 22.55
N THR A 366 24.20 -25.12 22.36
CA THR A 366 23.57 -25.90 23.44
C THR A 366 24.37 -27.14 23.83
N ASN A 367 25.21 -27.66 22.92
CA ASN A 367 26.10 -28.80 23.19
C ASN A 367 27.47 -28.41 23.81
N ILE A 368 27.68 -27.14 24.19
CA ILE A 368 28.84 -26.68 24.99
C ILE A 368 28.43 -26.48 26.47
N ILE A 369 27.42 -27.22 26.92
CA ILE A 369 27.18 -27.45 28.35
C ILE A 369 27.41 -28.93 28.57
N GLU A 370 28.68 -29.35 28.46
CA GLU A 370 29.13 -30.57 29.10
C GLU A 370 29.16 -30.32 30.60
N GLU A 371 28.47 -31.16 31.35
CA GLU A 371 28.60 -31.31 32.80
C GLU A 371 30.07 -31.52 33.17
N LYS A 372 30.75 -30.44 33.58
CA LYS A 372 31.90 -30.56 34.47
C LYS A 372 31.41 -30.34 35.89
N ASN A 373 31.35 -31.44 36.63
CA ASN A 373 31.22 -31.48 38.08
C ASN A 373 32.17 -30.46 38.74
N GLU A 374 31.60 -29.66 39.63
CA GLU A 374 32.29 -28.74 40.51
C GLU A 374 33.32 -29.48 41.37
N ASN A 375 34.59 -29.13 41.21
CA ASN A 375 35.49 -28.94 42.35
C ASN A 375 36.59 -27.95 41.96
N ASP A 376 36.84 -27.00 42.87
CA ASP A 376 37.80 -25.88 42.84
C ASP A 376 37.46 -24.65 41.97
N GLN A 377 36.70 -23.70 42.55
CA GLN A 377 36.62 -22.31 42.07
C GLN A 377 37.48 -21.37 42.94
N PRO A 378 38.25 -20.43 42.34
CA PRO A 378 38.56 -19.17 42.99
C PRO A 378 37.65 -18.05 42.46
N LYS A 379 36.69 -17.61 43.29
CA LYS A 379 35.88 -16.40 43.05
C LYS A 379 36.74 -15.14 43.27
N PRO A 380 36.64 -14.10 42.42
CA PRO A 380 37.40 -12.85 42.61
C PRO A 380 36.93 -12.06 43.84
N ALA A 381 37.89 -11.57 44.60
CA ALA A 381 37.71 -10.95 45.91
C ALA A 381 37.03 -9.57 45.84
N ILE A 382 35.99 -9.40 46.65
CA ILE A 382 35.36 -8.11 46.94
C ILE A 382 36.31 -7.33 47.87
N PRO A 383 36.69 -6.07 47.56
CA PRO A 383 37.57 -5.31 48.44
C PRO A 383 36.90 -5.03 49.79
N PRO A 384 37.67 -5.06 50.90
CA PRO A 384 37.11 -4.89 52.24
C PRO A 384 36.51 -3.49 52.41
N ARG A 385 35.33 -3.47 53.04
CA ARG A 385 34.62 -2.25 53.41
C ARG A 385 35.52 -1.40 54.34
N PRO A 386 35.72 -0.10 54.07
CA PRO A 386 36.53 0.76 54.93
C PRO A 386 36.00 0.77 56.37
N SER A 387 36.91 0.84 57.34
CA SER A 387 36.56 0.89 58.76
C SER A 387 35.74 2.15 59.11
N ARG A 388 34.90 2.04 60.14
CA ARG A 388 34.02 3.12 60.62
C ARG A 388 34.77 4.41 60.94
N ASP A 389 36.02 4.30 61.38
CA ASP A 389 36.87 5.44 61.73
C ASP A 389 37.35 6.22 60.50
N LEU A 390 37.61 5.51 59.38
CA LEU A 390 37.97 6.14 58.10
C LEU A 390 36.79 6.87 57.43
N LEU A 391 35.55 6.46 57.72
CA LEU A 391 34.35 7.14 57.25
C LEU A 391 34.07 8.43 58.03
N LEU A 392 34.36 8.45 59.34
CA LEU A 392 34.16 9.63 60.21
C LEU A 392 35.19 10.75 59.99
N ILE A 393 36.35 10.45 59.40
CA ILE A 393 37.39 11.45 59.09
C ILE A 393 37.12 12.16 57.74
N ARG A 394 36.35 11.56 56.83
CA ARG A 394 36.05 12.10 55.49
C ARG A 394 34.68 12.76 55.34
N CYS A 395 33.88 12.84 56.39
CA CYS A 395 32.58 13.49 56.36
C CYS A 395 32.66 14.97 56.79
N SER A 396 31.93 15.84 56.08
CA SER A 396 31.72 17.23 56.51
C SER A 396 30.94 17.29 57.83
N GLU A 397 31.12 18.36 58.61
CA GLU A 397 30.45 18.56 59.91
C GLU A 397 28.92 18.34 59.86
N ASN A 398 28.29 18.69 58.74
CA ASN A 398 26.86 18.50 58.53
C ASN A 398 26.42 17.03 58.49
N THR A 399 27.32 16.11 58.14
CA THR A 399 27.04 14.67 58.15
C THR A 399 27.31 14.05 59.51
N LYS A 400 28.21 14.62 60.34
CA LYS A 400 28.48 14.13 61.70
C LYS A 400 27.29 14.31 62.66
N LYS A 401 26.49 15.38 62.52
CA LYS A 401 25.31 15.61 63.38
C LYS A 401 24.12 14.67 63.12
N LYS A 402 24.13 13.87 62.06
CA LYS A 402 23.06 12.90 61.73
C LYS A 402 23.40 11.44 62.10
N ILE A 403 24.57 11.18 62.68
CA ILE A 403 25.05 9.82 63.02
C ILE A 403 25.34 9.69 64.53
N GLN A 404 24.87 10.63 65.35
CA GLN A 404 24.79 10.47 66.81
C GLN A 404 23.38 10.07 67.23
#